data_AF-A0A4Y2CXT9-F1
#
_entry.id   AF-A0A4Y2CXT9-F1
#
_cell.length_a   1.000
_cell.length_b   1.000
_cell.length_c   1.000
_cell.angle_alpha   90.00
_cell.angle_beta   90.00
_cell.angle_gamma   90.00
#
_symmetry.space_group_name_H-M   'P 1'
#
loop_
_entity.id
_entity.type
_entity.pdbx_description
1 polymer ?
#
loop_
_entity_poly.entity_id
_entity_poly.type
_entity_poly.pdbx_seq_one_letter_code
_entity_poly.pdbx_strand_id
1 'polypeptide(L)' 'MAWPPRSPDITPYDFYLWGYVKQHVYSERMNDINHLKQRITDVIHSVKPDVLSRVWEELDYRLDVCRATNGAHIELR' A
#
# COMPACT_ATOMS: atom_id res chain seq x y z
N MET A 1 -3.69 -2.96 19.89
CA MET A 1 -4.51 -2.87 18.68
C MET A 1 -4.72 -4.28 18.14
N ALA A 2 -5.94 -4.77 17.99
CA ALA A 2 -6.21 -6.09 17.42
C ALA A 2 -6.57 -5.93 15.94
N TRP A 3 -5.84 -6.58 15.04
CA TRP A 3 -6.17 -6.59 13.62
C TRP A 3 -7.15 -7.73 13.33
N PRO A 4 -8.28 -7.48 12.66
CA PRO A 4 -9.17 -8.56 12.26
C PRO A 4 -8.45 -9.49 11.26
N PRO A 5 -8.72 -10.81 11.32
CA PRO A 5 -8.15 -11.74 10.35
C PRO A 5 -8.61 -11.37 8.93
N ARG A 6 -7.76 -11.60 7.92
CA ARG A 6 -8.08 -11.40 6.48
C ARG A 6 -8.55 -9.97 6.14
N SER A 7 -7.85 -8.97 6.66
CA SER A 7 -8.22 -7.56 6.46
C SER A 7 -7.17 -6.79 5.64
N PRO A 8 -6.92 -7.16 4.36
CA PRO A 8 -6.01 -6.41 3.50
C PRO A 8 -6.54 -5.00 3.20
N ASP A 9 -7.86 -4.83 3.22
CA ASP A 9 -8.55 -3.57 2.92
C ASP A 9 -8.26 -2.46 3.92
N ILE A 10 -7.74 -2.79 5.10
CA ILE A 10 -7.33 -1.80 6.11
C ILE A 10 -5.81 -1.80 6.31
N THR A 11 -5.04 -2.68 5.66
CA THR A 11 -3.59 -2.75 5.86
C THR A 11 -2.89 -1.80 4.87
N PRO A 12 -2.28 -0.69 5.33
CA PRO A 12 -1.68 0.30 4.42
C PRO A 12 -0.62 -0.28 3.48
N TYR A 13 0.09 -1.30 3.95
CA TYR A 13 1.04 -2.04 3.14
C TYR A 13 0.37 -2.74 1.95
N ASP A 14 -0.76 -3.41 2.19
CA ASP A 14 -1.45 -4.24 1.19
C ASP A 14 -2.25 -3.40 0.20
N PHE A 15 -3.04 -2.43 0.69
CA PHE A 15 -3.91 -1.63 -0.19
C PHE A 15 -3.18 -0.51 -0.93
N TYR A 16 -2.02 -0.06 -0.44
CA TYR A 16 -1.28 1.06 -1.05
C TYR A 16 0.18 0.73 -1.36
N LEU A 17 1.02 0.52 -0.35
CA LEU A 17 2.48 0.54 -0.52
C LEU A 17 2.95 -0.54 -1.51
N TRP A 18 2.38 -1.74 -1.43
CA TRP A 18 2.73 -2.82 -2.33
C TRP A 18 2.34 -2.51 -3.80
N GLY A 19 1.19 -1.88 -4.02
CA GLY A 19 0.77 -1.40 -5.34
C GLY A 19 1.74 -0.35 -5.89
N TYR A 20 2.04 0.66 -5.07
CA TYR A 20 2.97 1.74 -5.40
C TYR A 20 4.37 1.21 -5.74
N VAL A 21 4.94 0.36 -4.89
CA VAL A 21 6.28 -0.21 -5.10
C VAL A 21 6.33 -1.03 -6.37
N LYS A 22 5.35 -1.91 -6.62
CA LYS A 22 5.29 -2.70 -7.86
C LYS A 22 5.26 -1.80 -9.09
N GLN A 23 4.44 -0.75 -9.10
CA GLN A 23 4.34 0.15 -10.24
C GLN A 23 5.68 0.81 -10.60
N HIS A 24 6.47 1.20 -9.61
CA HIS A 24 7.76 1.87 -9.83
C HIS A 24 8.92 0.90 -10.08
N VAL A 25 8.90 -0.27 -9.43
CA VAL A 25 9.92 -1.30 -9.63
C VAL A 25 9.79 -1.91 -11.02
N TYR A 26 8.57 -2.19 -11.48
CA TYR A 26 8.31 -2.82 -12.77
C TYR A 26 8.03 -1.83 -13.93
N SER A 27 8.25 -0.54 -13.74
CA SER A 27 8.12 0.43 -14.85
C SER A 27 9.18 0.24 -15.94
N GLU A 28 10.25 -0.50 -15.66
CA GLU A 28 11.26 -0.89 -16.64
C GLU A 28 11.61 -2.36 -16.51
N ARG A 29 12.08 -2.96 -17.60
CA ARG A 29 12.47 -4.38 -17.62
C ARG A 29 13.76 -4.58 -16.85
N MET A 30 13.72 -5.49 -15.87
CA MET A 30 14.89 -5.89 -15.10
C MET A 30 15.41 -7.25 -15.54
N ASN A 31 16.74 -7.39 -15.61
CA ASN A 31 17.42 -8.61 -16.04
C ASN A 31 18.27 -9.25 -14.93
N ASP A 32 18.35 -8.63 -13.75
CA ASP A 32 19.22 -9.07 -12.66
C ASP A 32 18.59 -8.81 -11.28
N ILE A 33 18.88 -9.71 -10.33
CA ILE A 33 18.35 -9.67 -8.97
C ILE A 33 18.96 -8.56 -8.11
N ASN A 34 20.21 -8.18 -8.34
CA ASN A 34 20.83 -7.09 -7.57
C ASN A 34 20.25 -5.75 -8.00
N HIS A 35 20.01 -5.57 -9.31
CA HIS A 35 19.28 -4.40 -9.80
C HIS A 35 17.86 -4.31 -9.22
N LEU A 36 17.15 -5.43 -9.12
CA LEU A 36 15.83 -5.48 -8.48
C LEU A 36 15.89 -5.04 -7.00
N LYS A 37 16.84 -5.58 -6.24
CA LYS A 37 17.03 -5.19 -4.83
C LYS A 37 17.34 -3.70 -4.70
N GLN A 38 18.27 -3.18 -5.49
CA GLN A 38 18.64 -1.77 -5.47
C GLN A 38 17.44 -0.88 -5.77
N ARG A 39 16.66 -1.21 -6.79
CA ARG A 39 15.49 -0.42 -7.16
C ARG A 39 14.38 -0.45 -6.12
N ILE A 40 14.13 -1.60 -5.47
CA ILE A 40 13.20 -1.65 -4.34
C ILE A 40 13.67 -0.67 -3.25
N THR A 41 14.97 -0.70 -2.90
CA THR A 41 15.55 0.23 -1.92
C THR A 41 15.39 1.68 -2.35
N ASP A 42 15.68 2.01 -3.61
CA ASP A 42 15.57 3.38 -4.14
C ASP A 42 14.12 3.87 -4.12
N VAL A 43 13.16 3.04 -4.53
CA VAL A 43 11.73 3.37 -4.50
C VAL A 43 11.27 3.62 -3.07
N ILE A 44 11.66 2.77 -2.11
CA ILE A 44 11.33 2.97 -0.70
C ILE A 44 11.93 4.28 -0.17
N HIS A 45 13.19 4.59 -0.48
CA HIS A 45 13.82 5.85 -0.08
C HIS A 45 13.20 7.08 -0.77
N SER A 46 12.59 6.90 -1.95
CA SER A 46 11.89 7.98 -2.66
C SER A 46 10.50 8.29 -2.10
N VAL A 47 9.96 7.45 -1.21
CA VAL A 47 8.64 7.68 -0.60
C VAL A 47 8.70 8.95 0.24
N LYS A 48 7.97 9.96 -0.19
CA LYS A 48 7.93 11.26 0.47
C LYS A 48 6.87 11.28 1.58
N PRO A 49 7.00 12.19 2.57
CA PRO A 49 6.00 12.34 3.62
C PRO A 49 4.58 12.61 3.12
N ASP A 50 4.41 13.34 2.00
CA ASP A 50 3.08 13.62 1.43
C ASP A 50 2.37 12.36 0.93
N VAL A 51 3.13 11.38 0.44
CA VAL A 51 2.61 10.05 0.09
C VAL A 51 2.08 9.36 1.34
N LEU A 52 2.84 9.40 2.45
CA LEU A 52 2.41 8.80 3.72
C LEU A 52 1.17 9.49 4.29
N SER A 53 1.05 10.81 4.18
CA SER A 53 -0.15 11.55 4.61
C SER A 53 -1.40 11.06 3.88
N ARG A 54 -1.34 10.88 2.56
CA ARG A 54 -2.48 10.35 1.78
C ARG A 54 -2.86 8.93 2.18
N VAL A 55 -1.88 8.10 2.53
CA VAL A 55 -2.12 6.74 3.02
C VAL A 55 -2.87 6.75 4.35
N TRP A 56 -2.56 7.69 5.23
CA TRP A 56 -3.29 7.86 6.50
C TRP A 56 -4.72 8.35 6.29
N GLU A 57 -4.94 9.30 5.38
CA GLU A 57 -6.28 9.78 5.02
C GLU A 57 -7.13 8.64 4.42
N GLU A 58 -6.55 7.85 3.53
CA GLU A 58 -7.19 6.70 2.92
C GLU A 58 -7.51 5.59 3.94
N LEU A 59 -6.62 5.35 4.91
CA LEU A 59 -6.86 4.42 5.99
C LEU A 59 -8.04 4.86 6.86
N ASP A 60 -8.12 6.15 7.21
CA ASP A 60 -9.21 6.70 8.02
C ASP A 60 -10.55 6.53 7.31
N TYR A 61 -10.59 6.86 6.01
CA TYR A 61 -11.75 6.61 5.15
C TYR A 61 -12.15 5.13 5.12
N ARG A 62 -11.20 4.21 4.92
CA ARG A 62 -11.46 2.77 4.91
C ARG A 62 -11.98 2.27 6.24
N LEU A 63 -11.48 2.77 7.37
CA LEU A 63 -11.98 2.42 8.69
C LEU A 63 -13.41 2.89 8.89
N ASP A 64 -13.76 4.09 8.42
CA ASP A 64 -15.13 4.60 8.50
C ASP A 64 -16.10 3.81 7.62
N VAL A 65 -15.70 3.46 6.39
CA VAL A 65 -16.48 2.57 5.54
C VAL A 65 -16.65 1.19 6.18
N CYS A 66 -15.57 0.59 6.71
CA CYS A 66 -15.64 -0.70 7.42
C CYS A 66 -16.63 -0.65 8.58
N ARG A 67 -16.67 0.45 9.35
CA ARG A 67 -17.64 0.62 10.43
C ARG A 67 -19.07 0.71 9.89
N ALA A 68 -19.29 1.51 8.85
CA ALA A 68 -20.61 1.70 8.24
C ALA A 68 -21.17 0.42 7.61
N THR A 69 -20.30 -0.48 7.14
CA THR A 69 -20.68 -1.73 6.47
C THR A 69 -20.63 -2.96 7.39
N ASN A 70 -20.43 -2.77 8.70
CA ASN A 70 -20.21 -3.86 9.67
C ASN A 70 -19.10 -4.84 9.24
N GLY A 71 -18.01 -4.32 8.66
CA GLY A 71 -16.85 -5.12 8.27
C GLY A 71 -16.99 -5.84 6.93
N ALA A 72 -17.89 -5.40 6.05
CA ALA A 72 -17.90 -5.87 4.67
C ALA A 72 -16.63 -5.44 3.92
N HIS A 73 -16.27 -6.22 2.89
CA HIS A 73 -15.12 -5.92 2.04
C HIS A 73 -15.25 -4.58 1.32
N ILE A 74 -14.13 -3.89 1.16
CA ILE A 74 -14.04 -2.58 0.52
C ILE A 74 -13.27 -2.74 -0.79
N GLU A 75 -13.98 -2.63 -1.92
CA GLU A 75 -13.36 -2.46 -3.23
C GLU A 75 -13.35 -0.98 -3.61
N LEU A 76 -12.17 -0.41 -3.79
CA LEU A 76 -11.98 0.93 -4.34
C LEU A 76 -11.39 0.79 -5.75
N ARG A 77 -12.05 1.43 -6.71
CA ARG A 77 -11.77 1.32 -8.15
C ARG A 77 -10.70 2.30 -8.59
#